data_AF-A0A957N6B9-F1
#
_entry.id   AF-A0A957N6B9-F1
#
_cell.length_a   1.000
_cell.length_b   1.000
_cell.length_c   1.000
_cell.angle_alpha   90.00
_cell.angle_beta   90.00
_cell.angle_gamma   90.00
#
_symmetry.space_group_name_H-M   'P 1'
#
loop_
_entity.id
_entity.type
_entity.pdbx_description
1 polymer ?
#
loop_
_entity_poly.entity_id
_entity_poly.type
_entity_poly.pdbx_seq_one_letter_code
_entity_poly.pdbx_strand_id
1 'polypeptide(L)'
;MFKAIGRFFSPDRSAPLWIRIMPYATLVFAGVVMFLVAGAGWEYTNSSQFCGTTCHTMPPEYISYLHSPHSNVKCVECHIGRATIATQFTRKARDITHVIKFVGADYETPIYTKSLRPASQVCEKCHNPEKFSDNKVREFRTYDAEKNNEVALMNMAFYTGGGTHREGRGKGIHWHIENDIEYIATDDPHLEQEIPWVRVNYAETGEVDVYTDVDANLPADFAEQNADKIKTMDCMTCHNRETHEFQNPNDALDDAMSRGVVSPDIP
;
A
#
# COMPACT_ATOMS: atom_id res chain seq x y z
N MET A 1 -31.89 -44.57 -2.37
CA MET A 1 -30.95 -43.50 -1.98
C MET A 1 -31.43 -42.70 -0.77
N PHE A 2 -32.57 -41.98 -0.84
CA PHE A 2 -33.10 -41.17 0.27
C PHE A 2 -33.36 -41.92 1.59
N LYS A 3 -33.89 -43.15 1.55
CA LYS A 3 -34.08 -43.99 2.76
C LYS A 3 -32.77 -44.39 3.46
N ALA A 4 -31.67 -44.55 2.70
CA ALA A 4 -30.37 -44.90 3.25
C ALA A 4 -29.70 -43.68 3.92
N ILE A 5 -29.84 -42.50 3.31
CA ILE A 5 -29.38 -41.22 3.85
C ILE A 5 -30.14 -40.87 5.14
N GLY A 6 -31.46 -41.07 5.17
CA GLY A 6 -32.26 -40.85 6.37
C GLY A 6 -31.89 -41.79 7.54
N ARG A 7 -31.59 -43.06 7.25
CA ARG A 7 -31.10 -44.02 8.26
C ARG A 7 -29.69 -43.71 8.75
N PHE A 8 -28.87 -43.07 7.92
CA PHE A 8 -27.55 -42.59 8.30
C PHE A 8 -27.70 -41.42 9.28
N PHE A 9 -28.38 -40.33 8.93
CA PHE A 9 -28.50 -39.14 9.81
C PHE A 9 -29.44 -39.31 11.01
N SER A 10 -30.26 -40.36 11.05
CA SER A 10 -31.15 -40.66 12.17
C SER A 10 -31.14 -42.16 12.50
N PRO A 11 -30.04 -42.66 13.09
CA PRO A 11 -29.92 -44.06 13.48
C PRO A 11 -30.87 -44.40 14.64
N ASP A 12 -31.36 -45.63 14.67
CA ASP A 12 -32.29 -46.10 15.70
C ASP A 12 -31.66 -46.00 17.11
N ARG A 13 -32.47 -45.65 18.12
CA ARG A 13 -32.09 -45.60 19.54
C ARG A 13 -31.79 -46.98 20.13
N SER A 14 -31.92 -48.06 19.35
CA SER A 14 -31.47 -49.41 19.67
C SER A 14 -30.08 -49.73 19.07
N ALA A 15 -29.59 -48.96 18.10
CA ALA A 15 -28.34 -49.24 17.38
C ALA A 15 -27.10 -49.10 18.28
N PRO A 16 -26.00 -49.84 18.01
CA PRO A 16 -24.76 -49.68 18.76
C PRO A 16 -24.20 -48.26 18.66
N LEU A 17 -23.49 -47.82 19.72
CA LEU A 17 -23.02 -46.44 19.90
C LEU A 17 -22.25 -45.89 18.69
N TRP A 18 -21.42 -46.73 18.04
CA TRP A 18 -20.64 -46.32 16.87
C TRP A 18 -21.49 -45.94 15.66
N ILE A 19 -22.64 -46.61 15.43
CA ILE A 19 -23.60 -46.26 14.37
C ILE A 19 -24.29 -44.93 14.69
N ARG A 20 -24.52 -44.64 15.98
CA ARG A 20 -25.10 -43.37 16.41
C ARG A 20 -24.14 -42.19 16.31
N ILE A 21 -22.84 -42.44 16.49
CA ILE A 21 -21.79 -41.42 16.41
C ILE A 21 -21.35 -41.15 14.96
N MET A 22 -21.41 -42.15 14.08
CA MET A 22 -20.95 -42.05 12.69
C MET A 22 -21.44 -40.80 11.93
N PRO A 23 -22.72 -40.38 12.01
CA PRO A 23 -23.21 -39.21 11.26
C PRO A 23 -22.63 -37.91 11.80
N TYR A 24 -22.51 -37.78 13.12
CA TYR A 24 -21.86 -36.65 13.76
C TYR A 24 -20.37 -36.63 13.42
N ALA A 25 -19.70 -37.78 13.44
CA ALA A 25 -18.30 -37.90 13.04
C ALA A 25 -18.07 -37.49 11.58
N THR A 26 -18.97 -37.89 10.67
CA THR A 26 -18.92 -37.47 9.26
C THR A 26 -19.17 -35.97 9.09
N LEU A 27 -20.14 -35.38 9.81
CA LEU A 27 -20.37 -33.93 9.78
C LEU A 27 -19.17 -33.14 10.33
N VAL A 28 -18.58 -33.61 11.44
CA VAL A 28 -17.38 -33.00 12.00
C VAL A 28 -16.22 -33.12 11.02
N PHE A 29 -16.00 -34.30 10.44
CA PHE A 29 -14.95 -34.50 9.43
C PHE A 29 -15.15 -33.58 8.21
N ALA A 30 -16.37 -33.53 7.67
CA ALA A 30 -16.70 -32.63 6.56
C ALA A 30 -16.49 -31.16 6.94
N GLY A 31 -16.88 -30.76 8.15
CA GLY A 31 -16.63 -29.41 8.68
C GLY A 31 -15.15 -29.08 8.80
N VAL A 32 -14.33 -30.02 9.30
CA VAL A 32 -12.87 -29.87 9.39
C VAL A 32 -12.25 -29.75 7.99
N VAL A 33 -12.63 -30.62 7.05
CA VAL A 33 -12.15 -30.55 5.67
C VAL A 33 -12.52 -29.21 5.03
N MET A 34 -13.78 -28.77 5.19
CA MET A 34 -14.22 -27.47 4.68
C MET A 34 -13.44 -26.31 5.29
N PHE A 35 -13.18 -26.35 6.59
CA PHE A 35 -12.38 -25.34 7.28
C PHE A 35 -10.94 -25.30 6.76
N LEU A 36 -10.30 -26.46 6.57
CA LEU A 36 -8.94 -26.55 6.03
C LEU A 36 -8.86 -26.02 4.59
N VAL A 37 -9.82 -26.38 3.74
CA VAL A 37 -9.89 -25.90 2.36
C VAL A 37 -10.13 -24.38 2.33
N ALA A 38 -11.06 -23.87 3.15
CA ALA A 38 -11.31 -22.43 3.24
C ALA A 38 -10.08 -21.67 3.76
N GLY A 39 -9.38 -22.20 4.76
CA GLY A 39 -8.14 -21.62 5.29
C GLY A 39 -7.02 -21.59 4.26
N ALA A 40 -6.82 -22.68 3.51
CA ALA A 40 -5.84 -22.73 2.43
C ALA A 40 -6.17 -21.75 1.30
N GLY A 41 -7.45 -21.66 0.92
CA GLY A 41 -7.92 -20.68 -0.08
C GLY A 41 -7.73 -19.24 0.40
N TRP A 42 -8.01 -18.95 1.67
CA TRP A 42 -7.77 -17.64 2.27
C TRP A 42 -6.28 -17.26 2.22
N GLU A 43 -5.40 -18.17 2.63
CA GLU A 43 -3.96 -17.92 2.64
C GLU A 43 -3.41 -17.74 1.22
N TYR A 44 -3.82 -18.58 0.28
CA TYR A 44 -3.40 -18.46 -1.12
C TYR A 44 -3.86 -17.14 -1.74
N THR A 45 -5.14 -16.78 -1.60
CA THR A 45 -5.69 -15.54 -2.16
C THR A 45 -5.19 -14.26 -1.48
N ASN A 46 -4.45 -14.38 -0.37
CA ASN A 46 -3.78 -13.28 0.32
C ASN A 46 -2.25 -13.28 0.12
N SER A 47 -1.72 -14.21 -0.67
CA SER A 47 -0.30 -14.26 -0.99
C SER A 47 0.09 -13.24 -2.06
N SER A 48 1.32 -12.73 -1.98
CA SER A 48 1.88 -11.86 -3.03
C SER A 48 1.96 -12.56 -4.39
N GLN A 49 2.18 -13.88 -4.40
CA GLN A 49 2.17 -14.68 -5.62
C GLN A 49 0.80 -14.63 -6.32
N PHE A 50 -0.29 -14.86 -5.58
CA PHE A 50 -1.63 -14.78 -6.17
C PHE A 50 -1.88 -13.42 -6.80
N CYS A 51 -1.58 -12.33 -6.08
CA CYS A 51 -1.76 -10.97 -6.59
C CYS A 51 -0.89 -10.69 -7.83
N GLY A 52 0.38 -11.11 -7.80
CA GLY A 52 1.36 -10.73 -8.82
C GLY A 52 1.38 -11.59 -10.08
N THR A 53 0.96 -12.86 -10.00
CA THR A 53 1.16 -13.82 -11.10
C THR A 53 -0.14 -14.34 -11.71
N THR A 54 -1.29 -14.14 -11.06
CA THR A 54 -2.57 -14.70 -11.55
C THR A 54 -3.14 -13.89 -12.71
N CYS A 55 -3.01 -12.56 -12.65
CA CYS A 55 -3.53 -11.64 -13.65
C CYS A 55 -2.38 -11.08 -14.50
N HIS A 56 -2.54 -11.04 -15.83
CA HIS A 56 -1.49 -10.57 -16.75
C HIS A 56 -1.19 -9.06 -16.67
N THR A 57 -1.98 -8.28 -15.93
CA THR A 57 -1.83 -6.83 -15.74
C THR A 57 -0.98 -6.49 -14.53
N MET A 58 -0.78 -7.44 -13.62
CA MET A 58 -0.02 -7.27 -12.38
C MET A 58 1.49 -7.52 -12.46
N PRO A 59 2.10 -8.13 -13.52
CA PRO A 59 3.55 -8.33 -13.56
C PRO A 59 4.40 -7.08 -13.32
N PRO A 60 4.08 -5.88 -13.86
CA PRO A 60 4.85 -4.67 -13.58
C PRO A 60 4.89 -4.33 -12.08
N GLU A 61 3.73 -4.39 -11.41
CA GLU A 61 3.60 -4.11 -9.98
C GLU A 61 4.24 -5.20 -9.11
N TYR A 62 4.22 -6.45 -9.56
CA TYR A 62 4.83 -7.57 -8.83
C TYR A 62 6.35 -7.51 -8.87
N ILE A 63 6.94 -7.20 -10.03
CA ILE A 63 8.40 -7.08 -10.15
C ILE A 63 8.90 -5.89 -9.33
N SER A 64 8.26 -4.72 -9.42
CA SER A 64 8.63 -3.57 -8.58
C SER A 64 8.54 -3.89 -7.09
N TYR A 65 7.48 -4.60 -6.66
CA TYR A 65 7.35 -5.12 -5.30
C TYR A 65 8.54 -5.99 -4.87
N LEU A 66 8.98 -6.93 -5.71
CA LEU A 66 10.08 -7.83 -5.40
C LEU A 66 11.42 -7.10 -5.22
N HIS A 67 11.61 -5.96 -5.89
CA HIS A 67 12.80 -5.13 -5.76
C HIS A 67 12.69 -4.07 -4.63
N SER A 68 11.52 -3.93 -4.02
CA SER A 68 11.27 -2.93 -2.98
C SER A 68 11.78 -3.36 -1.59
N PRO A 69 11.95 -2.40 -0.65
CA PRO A 69 12.21 -2.69 0.77
C PRO A 69 11.12 -3.54 1.46
N HIS A 70 9.94 -3.66 0.84
CA HIS A 70 8.78 -4.36 1.38
C HIS A 70 8.51 -5.71 0.69
N SER A 71 9.46 -6.25 -0.07
CA SER A 71 9.33 -7.53 -0.80
C SER A 71 8.97 -8.75 0.06
N ASN A 72 9.04 -8.64 1.39
CA ASN A 72 8.64 -9.67 2.36
C ASN A 72 7.33 -9.34 3.11
N VAL A 73 6.61 -8.28 2.73
CA VAL A 73 5.33 -7.86 3.30
C VAL A 73 4.22 -8.20 2.30
N LYS A 74 3.21 -8.99 2.70
CA LYS A 74 2.18 -9.41 1.74
C LYS A 74 1.43 -8.20 1.16
N CYS A 75 1.06 -8.22 -0.12
CA CYS A 75 0.30 -7.14 -0.76
C CYS A 75 -0.95 -6.73 0.04
N VAL A 76 -1.64 -7.71 0.64
CA VAL A 76 -2.85 -7.47 1.43
C VAL A 76 -2.61 -6.72 2.73
N GLU A 77 -1.39 -6.69 3.26
CA GLU A 77 -1.08 -5.92 4.46
C GLU A 77 -1.18 -4.41 4.21
N CYS A 78 -1.00 -3.99 2.96
CA CYS A 78 -1.18 -2.61 2.51
C CYS A 78 -2.54 -2.40 1.84
N HIS A 79 -2.89 -3.21 0.84
CA HIS A 79 -4.11 -2.98 0.03
C HIS A 79 -5.42 -3.35 0.75
N ILE A 80 -5.40 -4.35 1.64
CA ILE A 80 -6.55 -4.69 2.50
C ILE A 80 -6.36 -4.08 3.89
N GLY A 81 -5.12 -3.99 4.37
CA GLY A 81 -4.76 -3.51 5.69
C GLY A 81 -4.74 -4.61 6.76
N ARG A 82 -3.92 -4.42 7.80
CA ARG A 82 -3.91 -5.28 8.99
C ARG A 82 -5.15 -4.99 9.84
N ALA A 83 -6.15 -5.86 9.77
CA ALA A 83 -7.42 -5.73 10.48
C ALA A 83 -7.94 -7.09 10.94
N THR A 84 -9.05 -7.11 11.67
CA THR A 84 -9.71 -8.37 12.05
C THR A 84 -10.12 -9.17 10.81
N ILE A 85 -10.22 -10.49 10.92
CA ILE A 85 -10.65 -11.36 9.82
C ILE A 85 -12.01 -10.95 9.25
N ALA A 86 -12.94 -10.48 10.08
CA ALA A 86 -14.24 -10.00 9.65
C ALA A 86 -14.12 -8.74 8.78
N THR A 87 -13.27 -7.79 9.20
CA THR A 87 -12.98 -6.57 8.42
C THR A 87 -12.25 -6.88 7.12
N GLN A 88 -11.26 -7.78 7.15
CA GLN A 88 -10.55 -8.19 5.94
C GLN A 88 -11.46 -8.90 4.96
N PHE A 89 -12.37 -9.75 5.45
CA PHE A 89 -13.35 -10.44 4.62
C PHE A 89 -14.29 -9.46 3.90
N THR A 90 -14.84 -8.47 4.60
CA THR A 90 -15.73 -7.47 3.98
C THR A 90 -14.99 -6.60 2.96
N ARG A 91 -13.73 -6.22 3.25
CA ARG A 91 -12.87 -5.50 2.32
C ARG A 91 -12.59 -6.33 1.06
N LYS A 92 -12.12 -7.57 1.23
CA LYS A 92 -11.85 -8.50 0.13
C LYS A 92 -13.09 -8.81 -0.72
N ALA A 93 -14.27 -8.89 -0.10
CA ALA A 93 -15.53 -9.08 -0.82
C ALA A 93 -15.86 -7.88 -1.73
N ARG A 94 -15.52 -6.65 -1.34
CA ARG A 94 -15.67 -5.46 -2.20
C ARG A 94 -14.67 -5.48 -3.37
N ASP A 95 -13.49 -6.03 -3.16
CA ASP A 95 -12.44 -6.16 -4.19
C ASP A 95 -12.80 -7.17 -5.29
N ILE A 96 -13.91 -7.92 -5.17
CA ILE A 96 -14.45 -8.74 -6.27
C ILE A 96 -14.72 -7.90 -7.53
N THR A 97 -14.97 -6.60 -7.35
CA THR A 97 -15.11 -5.63 -8.44
C THR A 97 -13.88 -5.58 -9.34
N HIS A 98 -12.68 -5.80 -8.80
CA HIS A 98 -11.46 -5.89 -9.62
C HIS A 98 -11.48 -7.10 -10.55
N VAL A 99 -11.99 -8.24 -10.10
CA VAL A 99 -12.13 -9.45 -10.94
C VAL A 99 -13.15 -9.22 -12.05
N ILE A 100 -14.28 -8.59 -11.73
CA ILE A 100 -15.32 -8.25 -12.72
C ILE A 100 -14.76 -7.31 -13.79
N LYS A 101 -14.07 -6.23 -13.38
CA LYS A 101 -13.40 -5.29 -14.28
C LYS A 101 -12.34 -5.96 -15.13
N PHE A 102 -11.54 -6.84 -14.54
CA PHE A 102 -10.52 -7.60 -15.25
C PHE A 102 -11.11 -8.50 -16.34
N VAL A 103 -12.09 -9.33 -15.99
CA VAL A 103 -12.75 -10.25 -16.95
C VAL A 103 -13.50 -9.48 -18.04
N GLY A 104 -14.12 -8.36 -17.68
CA GLY A 104 -14.81 -7.47 -18.62
C GLY A 104 -13.89 -6.58 -19.46
N ALA A 105 -12.57 -6.61 -19.23
CA ALA A 105 -11.59 -5.68 -19.80
C ALA A 105 -11.95 -4.19 -19.57
N ASP A 106 -12.64 -3.90 -18.46
CA ASP A 106 -13.08 -2.57 -18.03
C ASP A 106 -12.16 -2.03 -16.93
N TYR A 107 -10.89 -1.86 -17.28
CA TYR A 107 -9.86 -1.28 -16.42
C TYR A 107 -9.07 -0.21 -17.17
N GLU A 108 -8.55 0.76 -16.44
CA GLU A 108 -7.74 1.84 -17.01
C GLU A 108 -6.26 1.47 -17.10
N THR A 109 -5.53 2.16 -17.97
CA THR A 109 -4.07 2.06 -18.08
C THR A 109 -3.48 3.47 -18.13
N PRO A 110 -2.50 3.83 -17.27
CA PRO A 110 -1.85 3.00 -16.26
C PRO A 110 -2.77 2.66 -15.08
N ILE A 111 -2.53 1.51 -14.43
CA ILE A 111 -3.27 1.09 -13.23
C ILE A 111 -2.64 1.78 -12.02
N TYR A 112 -3.48 2.36 -11.17
CA TYR A 112 -3.05 2.98 -9.92
C TYR A 112 -4.11 2.77 -8.83
N THR A 113 -3.70 2.95 -7.58
CA THR A 113 -4.58 2.71 -6.44
C THR A 113 -5.47 3.91 -6.17
N LYS A 114 -6.79 3.69 -6.14
CA LYS A 114 -7.81 4.73 -5.89
C LYS A 114 -8.39 4.70 -4.48
N SER A 115 -7.99 3.71 -3.67
CA SER A 115 -8.65 3.43 -2.39
C SER A 115 -7.73 2.78 -1.35
N LEU A 116 -6.51 3.33 -1.21
CA LEU A 116 -5.66 2.97 -0.07
C LEU A 116 -6.35 3.33 1.25
N ARG A 117 -6.01 2.58 2.29
CA ARG A 117 -6.49 2.83 3.65
C ARG A 117 -5.58 3.86 4.31
N PRO A 118 -6.10 4.71 5.21
CA PRO A 118 -5.30 5.72 5.91
C PRO A 118 -3.99 5.14 6.47
N ALA A 119 -2.91 5.93 6.44
CA ALA A 119 -1.59 5.49 6.85
C ALA A 119 -1.58 4.84 8.26
N SER A 120 -2.41 5.33 9.17
CA SER A 120 -2.59 4.79 10.54
C SER A 120 -3.10 3.34 10.63
N GLN A 121 -3.74 2.85 9.56
CA GLN A 121 -4.23 1.48 9.46
C GLN A 121 -3.26 0.54 8.74
N VAL A 122 -2.23 1.09 8.08
CA VAL A 122 -1.33 0.36 7.19
C VAL A 122 0.12 0.58 7.59
N CYS A 123 0.65 1.77 7.29
CA CYS A 123 2.04 2.16 7.51
C CYS A 123 2.38 2.13 9.00
N GLU A 124 1.53 2.72 9.83
CA GLU A 124 1.82 2.90 11.26
C GLU A 124 1.72 1.60 12.08
N LYS A 125 1.27 0.49 11.46
CA LYS A 125 1.32 -0.84 12.09
C LYS A 125 2.73 -1.42 12.16
N CYS A 126 3.68 -0.83 11.43
CA CYS A 126 5.08 -1.19 11.41
C CYS A 126 6.01 0.02 11.64
N HIS A 127 5.63 1.20 11.15
CA HIS A 127 6.42 2.43 11.24
C HIS A 127 5.91 3.32 12.37
N ASN A 128 6.76 3.68 13.33
CA ASN A 128 6.37 4.60 14.38
C ASN A 128 6.59 6.06 13.92
N PRO A 129 5.52 6.87 13.71
CA PRO A 129 5.64 8.27 13.30
C PRO A 129 6.36 9.16 14.32
N GLU A 130 6.26 8.84 15.62
CA GLU A 130 6.86 9.62 16.71
C GLU A 130 8.38 9.38 16.84
N LYS A 131 8.94 8.43 16.09
CA LYS A 131 10.38 8.13 16.11
C LYS A 131 11.12 9.15 15.24
N PHE A 132 12.21 9.69 15.77
CA PHE A 132 13.17 10.46 14.97
C PHE A 132 13.89 9.58 13.94
N SER A 133 14.01 10.10 12.72
CA SER A 133 14.84 9.50 11.67
C SER A 133 16.09 10.34 11.44
N ASP A 134 17.25 9.71 11.55
CA ASP A 134 18.53 10.38 11.32
C ASP A 134 18.63 10.90 9.88
N ASN A 135 19.34 12.01 9.72
CA ASN A 135 19.63 12.57 8.41
C ASN A 135 20.45 11.58 7.60
N LYS A 136 20.13 11.45 6.31
CA LYS A 136 20.79 10.52 5.41
C LYS A 136 21.62 11.30 4.41
N VAL A 137 22.87 10.89 4.23
CA VAL A 137 23.65 11.29 3.05
C VAL A 137 23.45 10.22 1.99
N ARG A 138 23.07 10.63 0.79
CA ARG A 138 22.95 9.76 -0.39
C ARG A 138 23.92 10.22 -1.45
N GLU A 139 24.71 9.29 -1.95
CA GLU A 139 25.52 9.47 -3.16
C GLU A 139 24.68 9.02 -4.35
N PHE A 140 24.54 9.90 -5.35
CA PHE A 140 24.01 9.59 -6.66
C PHE A 140 25.19 9.48 -7.60
N ARG A 141 25.30 8.33 -8.25
CA ARG A 141 26.35 8.03 -9.22
C ARG A 141 25.70 7.90 -10.59
N THR A 142 26.13 8.72 -11.54
CA THR A 142 25.62 8.68 -12.91
C THR A 142 26.75 8.51 -13.90
N TYR A 143 26.47 7.85 -15.02
CA TYR A 143 27.42 7.60 -16.09
C TYR A 143 27.02 8.40 -17.34
N ASP A 144 27.92 9.26 -17.81
CA ASP A 144 27.66 10.10 -18.98
C ASP A 144 28.02 9.34 -20.27
N ALA A 145 27.00 8.83 -20.95
CA ALA A 145 27.16 8.06 -22.19
C ALA A 145 27.85 8.87 -23.31
N GLU A 146 27.69 10.20 -23.35
CA GLU A 146 28.34 11.05 -24.37
C GLU A 146 29.85 11.22 -24.10
N LYS A 147 30.31 10.89 -22.89
CA LYS A 147 31.70 11.03 -22.44
C LYS A 147 32.35 9.70 -22.10
N ASN A 148 32.05 8.65 -22.86
CA ASN A 148 32.57 7.30 -22.63
C ASN A 148 32.30 6.82 -21.18
N ASN A 149 31.06 7.00 -20.71
CA ASN A 149 30.62 6.62 -19.36
C ASN A 149 31.44 7.29 -18.24
N GLU A 150 31.84 8.55 -18.44
CA GLU A 150 32.47 9.34 -17.38
C GLU A 150 31.58 9.40 -16.14
N VAL A 151 32.14 9.12 -14.97
CA VAL A 151 31.39 9.03 -13.72
C VAL A 151 31.23 10.40 -13.07
N ALA A 152 29.98 10.80 -12.83
CA ALA A 152 29.64 11.93 -11.98
C ALA A 152 29.09 11.45 -10.64
N LEU A 153 29.54 12.09 -9.54
CA LEU A 153 29.07 11.82 -8.18
C LEU A 153 28.44 13.07 -7.60
N MET A 154 27.18 12.95 -7.17
CA MET A 154 26.48 13.98 -6.42
C MET A 154 26.16 13.45 -5.02
N ASN A 155 26.64 14.15 -4.00
CA ASN A 155 26.32 13.84 -2.61
C ASN A 155 25.23 14.79 -2.12
N MET A 156 24.09 14.25 -1.69
CA MET A 156 22.99 15.03 -1.11
C MET A 156 22.75 14.63 0.35
N ALA A 157 22.68 15.63 1.22
CA ALA A 157 22.27 15.46 2.60
C ALA A 157 20.75 15.70 2.72
N PHE A 158 20.02 14.65 3.04
CA PHE A 158 18.59 14.70 3.30
C PHE A 158 18.34 14.83 4.79
N TYR A 159 17.70 15.94 5.18
CA TYR A 159 17.23 16.17 6.53
C TYR A 159 15.92 15.42 6.77
N THR A 160 16.00 14.11 7.00
CA THR A 160 14.83 13.25 7.16
C THR A 160 14.01 13.64 8.38
N GLY A 161 14.67 13.84 9.52
CA GLY A 161 14.07 14.39 10.74
C GLY A 161 12.83 13.64 11.24
N GLY A 162 11.81 14.39 11.67
CA GLY A 162 10.62 13.88 12.36
C GLY A 162 10.81 13.85 13.87
N GLY A 163 10.14 12.91 14.55
CA GLY A 163 10.17 12.78 16.02
C GLY A 163 9.53 13.95 16.75
N THR A 164 9.46 13.89 18.10
CA THR A 164 8.59 14.81 18.82
C THR A 164 9.17 16.21 19.11
N HIS A 165 8.38 17.27 18.93
CA HIS A 165 8.80 18.66 19.17
C HIS A 165 9.19 18.87 20.64
N ARG A 166 8.51 18.17 21.56
CA ARG A 166 8.84 18.15 23.00
C ARG A 166 10.27 17.71 23.31
N GLU A 167 10.90 16.94 22.43
CA GLU A 167 12.31 16.53 22.53
C GLU A 167 13.25 17.46 21.75
N GLY A 168 12.78 18.62 21.26
CA GLY A 168 13.50 19.52 20.38
C GLY A 168 13.60 19.03 18.93
N ARG A 169 12.76 18.06 18.55
CA ARG A 169 12.68 17.45 17.21
C ARG A 169 11.51 18.08 16.43
N GLY A 170 10.81 17.36 15.55
CA GLY A 170 9.75 17.96 14.71
C GLY A 170 10.30 18.83 13.58
N LYS A 171 11.48 18.49 13.05
CA LYS A 171 12.20 19.23 12.01
C LYS A 171 12.49 18.31 10.82
N GLY A 172 13.06 18.85 9.75
CA GLY A 172 13.33 18.08 8.53
C GLY A 172 12.06 17.81 7.75
N ILE A 173 12.07 16.89 6.78
CA ILE A 173 10.92 16.64 5.90
C ILE A 173 9.70 16.06 6.64
N HIS A 174 9.89 15.30 7.73
CA HIS A 174 8.78 14.69 8.49
C HIS A 174 8.17 15.57 9.58
N TRP A 175 8.45 16.89 9.59
CA TRP A 175 7.86 17.82 10.55
C TRP A 175 6.32 17.85 10.52
N HIS A 176 5.73 17.57 9.35
CA HIS A 176 4.28 17.49 9.14
C HIS A 176 3.60 16.33 9.86
N ILE A 177 4.35 15.39 10.45
CA ILE A 177 3.76 14.28 11.23
C ILE A 177 3.22 14.78 12.57
N GLU A 178 3.80 15.85 13.12
CA GLU A 178 3.35 16.45 14.38
C GLU A 178 2.40 17.63 14.20
N ASN A 179 2.24 18.10 12.97
CA ASN A 179 1.42 19.25 12.65
C ASN A 179 0.27 18.80 11.77
N ASP A 180 -0.92 19.34 11.99
CA ASP A 180 -2.07 18.98 11.17
C ASP A 180 -2.00 19.81 9.88
N ILE A 181 -1.72 19.13 8.77
CA ILE A 181 -1.63 19.74 7.45
C ILE A 181 -2.84 19.32 6.64
N GLU A 182 -3.57 20.30 6.16
CA GLU A 182 -4.72 20.12 5.30
C GLU A 182 -4.44 20.73 3.93
N TYR A 183 -4.97 20.12 2.87
CA TYR A 183 -4.77 20.59 1.51
C TYR A 183 -6.01 20.37 0.66
N ILE A 184 -6.09 21.12 -0.44
CA ILE A 184 -7.09 20.94 -1.49
C ILE A 184 -6.33 20.73 -2.79
N ALA A 185 -6.61 19.61 -3.45
CA ALA A 185 -6.16 19.36 -4.81
C ALA A 185 -7.25 19.74 -5.82
N THR A 186 -6.86 20.30 -6.97
CA THR A 186 -7.79 20.75 -8.03
C THR A 186 -7.88 19.80 -9.24
N ASP A 187 -6.90 18.90 -9.37
CA ASP A 187 -6.85 17.89 -10.41
C ASP A 187 -7.67 16.64 -10.05
N ASP A 188 -7.36 15.49 -10.67
CA ASP A 188 -8.04 14.24 -10.39
C ASP A 188 -7.90 13.90 -8.88
N PRO A 189 -9.01 13.60 -8.18
CA PRO A 189 -9.00 13.40 -6.73
C PRO A 189 -8.20 12.16 -6.29
N HIS A 190 -7.69 11.36 -7.22
CA HIS A 190 -6.81 10.22 -6.95
C HIS A 190 -5.35 10.47 -7.36
N LEU A 191 -5.05 11.53 -8.12
CA LEU A 191 -3.68 11.89 -8.52
C LEU A 191 -3.10 12.96 -7.60
N GLU A 192 -3.91 13.97 -7.26
CA GLU A 192 -3.59 15.01 -6.28
C GLU A 192 -2.26 15.75 -6.55
N GLN A 193 -1.97 16.05 -7.82
CA GLN A 193 -0.71 16.69 -8.22
C GLN A 193 -0.81 18.23 -8.23
N GLU A 194 -2.01 18.78 -8.41
CA GLU A 194 -2.23 20.23 -8.41
C GLU A 194 -2.81 20.65 -7.07
N ILE A 195 -1.95 21.14 -6.18
CA ILE A 195 -2.32 21.52 -4.80
C ILE A 195 -2.17 23.04 -4.62
N PRO A 196 -3.16 23.85 -5.05
CA PRO A 196 -3.03 25.30 -5.00
C PRO A 196 -3.36 25.89 -3.62
N TRP A 197 -3.79 25.06 -2.64
CA TRP A 197 -4.13 25.50 -1.30
C TRP A 197 -3.67 24.50 -0.24
N VAL A 198 -2.97 24.99 0.77
CA VAL A 198 -2.50 24.23 1.93
C VAL A 198 -2.72 25.05 3.20
N ARG A 199 -3.22 24.41 4.25
CA ARG A 199 -3.31 24.98 5.60
C ARG A 199 -2.45 24.14 6.55
N VAL A 200 -1.65 24.84 7.34
CA VAL A 200 -0.80 24.24 8.37
C VAL A 200 -1.31 24.72 9.73
N ASN A 201 -1.78 23.78 10.53
CA ASN A 201 -2.15 24.00 11.93
C ASN A 201 -0.98 23.56 12.80
N TYR A 202 -0.22 24.51 13.34
CA TYR A 202 0.94 24.21 14.17
C TYR A 202 0.48 23.76 15.55
N ALA A 203 0.72 22.49 15.89
CA ALA A 203 0.22 21.90 17.13
C ALA A 203 0.84 22.53 18.39
N GLU A 204 2.04 23.09 18.28
CA GLU A 204 2.75 23.72 19.40
C GLU A 204 2.22 25.11 19.72
N THR A 205 2.16 25.99 18.72
CA THR A 205 1.83 27.41 18.91
C THR A 205 0.32 27.68 18.80
N GLY A 206 -0.43 26.77 18.17
CA GLY A 206 -1.80 27.00 17.74
C GLY A 206 -1.92 28.00 16.59
N GLU A 207 -0.79 28.41 15.99
CA GLU A 207 -0.76 29.25 14.81
C GLU A 207 -1.30 28.49 13.60
N VAL A 208 -1.93 29.23 12.68
CA VAL A 208 -2.47 28.68 11.46
C VAL A 208 -1.95 29.50 10.30
N ASP A 209 -1.17 28.84 9.43
CA ASP A 209 -0.74 29.41 8.17
C ASP A 209 -1.58 28.85 7.03
N VAL A 210 -1.92 29.70 6.07
CA VAL A 210 -2.55 29.29 4.82
C VAL A 210 -1.65 29.72 3.66
N TYR A 211 -1.27 28.74 2.85
CA TYR A 211 -0.47 28.90 1.65
C TYR A 211 -1.37 28.73 0.44
N THR A 212 -1.31 29.68 -0.49
CA THR A 212 -2.04 29.63 -1.76
C THR A 212 -1.08 29.80 -2.91
N ASP A 213 -1.29 29.04 -3.98
CA ASP A 213 -0.57 29.23 -5.22
C ASP A 213 -0.91 30.60 -5.82
N VAL A 214 0.13 31.41 -5.98
CA VAL A 214 0.05 32.78 -6.51
C VAL A 214 -0.32 32.80 -7.99
N ASP A 215 0.02 31.74 -8.72
CA ASP A 215 -0.25 31.61 -10.15
C ASP A 215 -1.67 31.07 -10.41
N ALA A 216 -2.27 30.38 -9.43
CA ALA A 216 -3.63 29.83 -9.52
C ALA A 216 -4.74 30.89 -9.38
N ASN A 217 -4.42 32.10 -8.91
CA ASN A 217 -5.36 33.22 -8.73
C ASN A 217 -6.68 32.81 -8.04
N LEU A 218 -6.56 32.12 -6.90
CA LEU A 218 -7.70 31.58 -6.16
C LEU A 218 -8.60 32.70 -5.59
N PRO A 219 -9.93 32.54 -5.60
CA PRO A 219 -10.82 33.48 -4.92
C PRO A 219 -10.61 33.42 -3.40
N ALA A 220 -10.91 34.53 -2.70
CA ALA A 220 -10.69 34.64 -1.26
C ALA A 220 -11.46 33.60 -0.42
N ASP A 221 -12.60 33.14 -0.93
CA ASP A 221 -13.47 32.13 -0.31
C ASP A 221 -13.27 30.71 -0.90
N PHE A 222 -12.17 30.47 -1.63
CA PHE A 222 -11.89 29.18 -2.28
C PHE A 222 -12.00 27.98 -1.34
N ALA A 223 -11.42 28.07 -0.14
CA ALA A 223 -11.45 26.98 0.84
C ALA A 223 -12.86 26.71 1.39
N GLU A 224 -13.68 27.76 1.56
CA GLU A 224 -15.07 27.63 2.02
C GLU A 224 -15.93 26.97 0.94
N GLN A 225 -15.74 27.36 -0.33
CA GLN A 225 -16.44 26.78 -1.47
C GLN A 225 -16.05 25.31 -1.73
N ASN A 226 -14.86 24.89 -1.31
CA ASN A 226 -14.32 23.54 -1.54
C ASN A 226 -14.09 22.78 -0.22
N ALA A 227 -14.86 23.11 0.82
CA ALA A 227 -14.71 22.49 2.14
C ALA A 227 -14.88 20.95 2.12
N ASP A 228 -15.65 20.43 1.16
CA ASP A 228 -15.85 19.00 0.92
C ASP A 228 -14.62 18.28 0.33
N LYS A 229 -13.66 19.04 -0.22
CA LYS A 229 -12.43 18.53 -0.84
C LYS A 229 -11.20 18.62 0.06
N ILE A 230 -11.33 19.20 1.25
CA ILE A 230 -10.23 19.31 2.20
C ILE A 230 -9.80 17.91 2.62
N LYS A 231 -8.51 17.61 2.46
CA LYS A 231 -7.87 16.36 2.87
C LYS A 231 -6.78 16.66 3.89
N THR A 232 -6.64 15.78 4.87
CA THR A 232 -5.50 15.80 5.79
C THR A 232 -4.35 15.01 5.18
N MET A 233 -3.16 15.61 5.17
CA MET A 233 -1.93 14.97 4.72
C MET A 233 -1.59 13.78 5.62
N ASP A 234 -1.28 12.65 5.01
CA ASP A 234 -0.74 11.49 5.72
C ASP A 234 0.52 10.96 5.03
N CYS A 235 1.06 9.84 5.51
CA CYS A 235 2.27 9.27 4.90
C CYS A 235 2.10 9.02 3.41
N MET A 236 0.93 8.56 2.97
CA MET A 236 0.70 8.18 1.57
C MET A 236 0.55 9.39 0.66
N THR A 237 0.25 10.59 1.16
CA THR A 237 0.26 11.81 0.35
C THR A 237 1.62 11.99 -0.36
N CYS A 238 2.72 11.61 0.30
CA CYS A 238 4.07 11.64 -0.27
C CYS A 238 4.62 10.24 -0.63
N HIS A 239 4.25 9.22 0.15
CA HIS A 239 4.75 7.84 0.05
C HIS A 239 3.71 6.91 -0.61
N ASN A 240 3.04 7.37 -1.68
CA ASN A 240 1.98 6.60 -2.37
C ASN A 240 2.51 5.47 -3.26
N ARG A 241 3.84 5.31 -3.41
CA ARG A 241 4.45 4.34 -4.32
C ARG A 241 5.63 3.54 -3.73
N GLU A 242 5.74 3.45 -2.41
CA GLU A 242 6.89 2.84 -1.69
C GLU A 242 7.27 1.41 -2.11
N THR A 243 6.30 0.61 -2.55
CA THR A 243 6.55 -0.78 -2.94
C THR A 243 6.53 -0.98 -4.44
N HIS A 244 6.17 0.06 -5.18
CA HIS A 244 5.98 0.01 -6.62
C HIS A 244 6.91 1.00 -7.29
N GLU A 245 8.19 0.99 -6.91
CA GLU A 245 9.21 1.87 -7.44
C GLU A 245 9.58 1.41 -8.87
N PHE A 246 9.24 2.22 -9.87
CA PHE A 246 9.67 2.01 -11.25
C PHE A 246 10.84 2.94 -11.52
N GLN A 247 12.03 2.36 -11.64
CA GLN A 247 13.23 3.10 -11.98
C GLN A 247 13.16 3.61 -13.41
N ASN A 248 13.63 4.84 -13.64
CA ASN A 248 13.89 5.32 -14.98
C ASN A 248 15.01 4.46 -15.61
N PRO A 249 14.97 4.19 -16.94
CA PRO A 249 16.04 3.47 -17.63
C PRO A 249 17.46 3.96 -17.32
N ASN A 250 17.67 5.27 -17.17
CA ASN A 250 18.99 5.82 -16.86
C ASN A 250 19.44 5.41 -15.45
N ASP A 251 18.59 5.59 -14.44
CA ASP A 251 18.90 5.21 -13.05
C ASP A 251 19.17 3.70 -12.93
N ALA A 252 18.40 2.89 -13.65
CA ALA A 252 18.57 1.43 -13.67
C ALA A 252 19.89 1.02 -14.34
N LEU A 253 20.29 1.71 -15.40
CA LEU A 253 21.57 1.48 -16.08
C LEU A 253 22.74 1.93 -15.21
N ASP A 254 22.65 3.11 -14.61
CA ASP A 254 23.65 3.65 -13.68
C ASP A 254 23.84 2.71 -12.48
N ASP A 255 22.76 2.21 -11.88
CA ASP A 255 22.81 1.20 -10.83
C ASP A 255 23.46 -0.10 -11.31
N ALA A 256 23.10 -0.60 -12.50
CA ALA A 256 23.68 -1.82 -13.07
C ALA A 256 25.18 -1.66 -13.37
N MET A 257 25.63 -0.50 -13.87
CA MET A 257 27.04 -0.18 -14.08
C MET A 257 27.79 -0.06 -12.75
N SER A 258 27.19 0.59 -11.75
CA SER A 258 27.79 0.73 -10.42
C SER A 258 28.02 -0.60 -9.71
N ARG A 259 27.13 -1.58 -9.97
CA ARG A 259 27.23 -2.95 -9.44
C ARG A 259 28.09 -3.89 -10.31
N GLY A 260 28.60 -3.41 -11.44
CA GLY A 260 29.39 -4.20 -12.39
C GLY A 260 28.59 -5.29 -13.11
N VAL A 261 27.26 -5.19 -13.12
CA VAL A 261 26.39 -6.08 -13.92
C VAL A 261 26.51 -5.72 -15.41
N VAL A 262 26.61 -4.43 -15.69
CA VAL A 262 27.00 -3.88 -16.99
C VAL A 262 28.40 -3.29 -16.84
N SER A 263 29.32 -3.60 -17.75
CA SER A 263 30.64 -2.96 -17.71
C SER A 263 30.52 -1.52 -18.22
N PRO A 264 31.01 -0.52 -17.46
CA PRO A 264 31.07 0.87 -17.92
C PRO A 264 32.10 1.07 -19.04
N ASP A 265 32.91 0.06 -19.38
CA ASP A 265 33.85 0.11 -20.50
C ASP A 265 33.18 -0.19 -21.85
N ILE A 266 31.90 -0.61 -21.84
CA ILE A 266 31.12 -0.86 -23.05
C ILE A 266 30.55 0.47 -23.55
N PRO A 267 30.82 0.87 -24.81
CA PRO A 267 30.27 2.09 -25.41
C PRO A 267 28.75 2.08 -25.52
#